data_AF-A0A0L8G1G4-F1
#
_entry.id   AF-A0A0L8G1G4-F1
#
_cell.length_a   1.000
_cell.length_b   1.000
_cell.length_c   1.000
_cell.angle_alpha   90.00
_cell.angle_beta   90.00
_cell.angle_gamma   90.00
#
_symmetry.space_group_name_H-M   'P 1'
#
loop_
_entity.id
_entity.type
_entity.pdbx_description
1 polymer ?
#
loop_
_entity_poly.entity_id
_entity_poly.type
_entity_poly.pdbx_seq_one_letter_code
_entity_poly.pdbx_strand_id
1 'polypeptide(L)'
;LRIYHVRELYLRGLDKTAEEVLLTMNLDPELGASLLEILGQRIAYYIEKQNPSKSLDIYASMTTSLSQWLKKQDTTSLYTPDCSVPAICQLLNQVVKCLEEGSDDYNRAIALVELVSTLKTS
;
A
#
# COMPACT_ATOMS: atom_id res chain seq x y z
N LEU A 1 12.75 11.57 12.62
CA LEU A 1 11.63 12.53 12.75
C LEU A 1 10.78 12.61 11.48
N ARG A 2 11.39 12.74 10.29
CA ARG A 2 10.67 12.84 9.01
C ARG A 2 9.81 11.60 8.68
N ILE A 3 10.38 10.39 8.77
CA ILE A 3 9.68 9.12 8.47
C ILE A 3 8.44 8.93 9.36
N TYR A 4 8.54 9.19 10.66
CA TYR A 4 7.42 9.07 11.60
C TYR A 4 6.28 10.05 11.30
N HIS A 5 6.59 11.28 10.89
CA HIS A 5 5.56 12.26 10.55
C HIS A 5 4.80 11.86 9.28
N VAL A 6 5.54 11.39 8.26
CA VAL A 6 4.97 10.89 7.00
C VAL A 6 4.11 9.65 7.28
N ARG A 7 4.62 8.70 8.07
CA ARG A 7 3.87 7.52 8.51
C ARG A 7 2.58 7.89 9.23
N GLU A 8 2.62 8.82 10.19
CA GLU A 8 1.43 9.31 10.89
C GLU A 8 0.39 9.93 9.95
N LEU A 9 0.83 10.70 8.95
CA LEU A 9 -0.08 11.24 7.92
C LEU A 9 -0.77 10.10 7.16
N TYR A 10 -0.01 9.10 6.69
CA TYR A 10 -0.57 7.95 5.98
C TYR A 10 -1.37 6.99 6.85
N LEU A 11 -1.18 6.96 8.16
CA LEU A 11 -2.06 6.21 9.08
C LEU A 11 -3.39 6.93 9.29
N ARG A 12 -3.38 8.28 9.25
CA ARG A 12 -4.55 9.16 9.42
C ARG A 12 -5.31 9.48 8.13
N GLY A 13 -4.79 9.07 6.98
CA GLY A 13 -5.50 9.18 5.70
C GLY A 13 -4.57 9.19 4.49
N LEU A 14 -5.10 8.77 3.35
CA LEU A 14 -4.51 9.04 2.03
C LEU A 14 -5.22 10.27 1.44
N ASP A 15 -5.08 11.42 2.10
CA ASP A 15 -5.67 12.68 1.66
C ASP A 15 -4.70 13.49 0.79
N LYS A 16 -5.19 14.59 0.22
CA LYS A 16 -4.36 15.49 -0.62
C LYS A 16 -3.11 15.98 0.13
N THR A 17 -3.22 16.18 1.44
CA THR A 17 -2.10 16.60 2.28
C THR A 17 -0.98 15.56 2.28
N ALA A 18 -1.34 14.29 2.45
CA ALA A 18 -0.37 13.20 2.37
C ALA A 18 0.25 13.14 0.96
N GLU A 19 -0.55 13.26 -0.10
CA GLU A 19 -0.06 13.26 -1.49
C GLU A 19 0.97 14.37 -1.77
N GLU A 20 0.71 15.60 -1.30
CA GLU A 20 1.64 16.73 -1.46
C GLU A 20 2.96 16.52 -0.70
N VAL A 21 2.91 15.89 0.47
CA VAL A 21 4.12 15.56 1.25
C VAL A 21 4.99 14.52 0.52
N LEU A 22 4.38 13.53 -0.14
CA LEU A 22 5.11 12.57 -1.00
C LEU A 22 5.85 13.25 -2.14
N LEU A 23 5.18 14.17 -2.84
CA LEU A 23 5.74 14.84 -4.01
C LEU A 23 6.88 15.80 -3.66
N THR A 24 6.89 16.30 -2.43
CA THR A 24 7.87 17.29 -1.95
C THR A 24 9.03 16.66 -1.18
N MET A 25 8.90 15.40 -0.75
CA MET A 25 9.96 14.69 -0.04
C MET A 25 10.81 13.83 -0.96
N ASN A 26 12.13 13.93 -0.79
CA ASN A 26 13.06 12.99 -1.38
C ASN A 26 12.89 11.66 -0.64
N LEU A 27 12.12 10.76 -1.23
CA LEU A 27 11.80 9.46 -0.66
C LEU A 27 13.03 8.56 -0.75
N ASP A 28 13.66 8.34 0.40
CA ASP A 28 14.73 7.38 0.54
C ASP A 28 14.16 5.94 0.62
N PRO A 29 14.98 4.89 0.39
CA PRO A 29 14.54 3.50 0.43
C PRO A 29 13.93 3.08 1.78
N GLU A 30 14.39 3.64 2.90
CA GLU A 30 13.88 3.32 4.25
C GLU A 30 12.43 3.84 4.41
N LEU A 31 12.16 5.05 3.91
CA LEU A 31 10.81 5.59 3.83
C LEU A 31 9.95 4.78 2.84
N GLY A 32 10.49 4.36 1.71
CA GLY A 32 9.81 3.49 0.74
C GLY A 32 9.31 2.18 1.36
N ALA A 33 10.17 1.49 2.11
CA ALA A 33 9.81 0.26 2.82
C ALA A 33 8.74 0.50 3.89
N SER A 34 8.86 1.59 4.66
CA SER A 34 7.84 1.93 5.67
C SER A 34 6.47 2.23 5.06
N LEU A 35 6.44 2.92 3.91
CA LEU A 35 5.20 3.19 3.18
C LEU A 35 4.61 1.93 2.54
N LEU A 36 5.46 0.99 2.12
CA LEU A 36 5.03 -0.31 1.61
C LEU A 36 4.26 -1.12 2.66
N GLU A 37 4.68 -1.08 3.93
CA GLU A 37 3.92 -1.70 5.02
C GLU A 37 2.52 -1.08 5.18
N ILE A 38 2.43 0.25 5.17
CA ILE A 38 1.13 0.95 5.28
C ILE A 38 0.23 0.62 4.10
N LEU A 39 0.79 0.57 2.88
CA LEU A 39 0.07 0.11 1.68
C LEU A 39 -0.45 -1.31 1.86
N GLY A 40 0.37 -2.23 2.38
CA GLY A 40 -0.03 -3.59 2.69
C GLY A 40 -1.24 -3.63 3.61
N GLN A 41 -1.19 -2.90 4.72
CA GLN A 41 -2.30 -2.80 5.69
C GLN A 41 -3.56 -2.25 5.04
N ARG A 42 -3.44 -1.19 4.23
CA ARG A 42 -4.59 -0.57 3.54
C ARG A 42 -5.22 -1.48 2.50
N ILE A 43 -4.40 -2.19 1.72
CA ILE A 43 -4.87 -3.16 0.73
C ILE A 43 -5.53 -4.35 1.43
N ALA A 44 -4.95 -4.87 2.50
CA ALA A 44 -5.55 -5.95 3.30
C ALA A 44 -6.91 -5.52 3.86
N TYR A 45 -7.00 -4.30 4.41
CA TYR A 45 -8.29 -3.74 4.86
C TYR A 45 -9.29 -3.60 3.72
N TYR A 46 -8.87 -3.07 2.57
CA TYR A 46 -9.73 -2.93 1.39
C TYR A 46 -10.32 -4.28 0.95
N ILE A 47 -9.49 -5.33 0.93
CA ILE A 47 -9.89 -6.69 0.53
C ILE A 47 -10.82 -7.32 1.57
N GLU A 48 -10.48 -7.25 2.86
CA GLU A 48 -11.16 -8.01 3.91
C GLU A 48 -12.35 -7.31 4.53
N LYS A 49 -12.30 -5.97 4.63
CA LYS A 49 -13.32 -5.16 5.32
C LYS A 49 -14.19 -4.37 4.35
N GLN A 50 -13.59 -3.81 3.30
CA GLN A 50 -14.32 -2.98 2.34
C GLN A 50 -14.96 -3.81 1.20
N ASN A 51 -14.31 -4.90 0.78
CA ASN A 51 -14.78 -5.78 -0.31
C ASN A 51 -14.82 -7.27 0.08
N PRO A 52 -15.46 -7.64 1.22
CA PRO A 52 -15.40 -9.02 1.73
C PRO A 52 -15.94 -10.07 0.76
N SER A 53 -16.89 -9.70 -0.10
CA SER A 53 -17.48 -10.60 -1.11
C SER A 53 -16.53 -10.99 -2.23
N LYS A 54 -15.55 -10.14 -2.58
CA LYS A 54 -14.52 -10.41 -3.60
C LYS A 54 -13.19 -10.86 -2.99
N SER A 55 -13.08 -10.89 -1.66
CA SER A 55 -11.84 -11.17 -0.93
C SER A 55 -11.17 -12.47 -1.38
N LEU A 56 -11.96 -13.54 -1.51
CA LEU A 56 -11.45 -14.86 -1.92
C LEU A 56 -10.91 -14.85 -3.35
N ASP A 57 -11.67 -14.27 -4.29
CA ASP A 57 -11.28 -14.17 -5.71
C ASP A 57 -10.01 -13.32 -5.87
N ILE A 58 -9.94 -12.21 -5.14
CA ILE A 58 -8.75 -11.35 -5.11
C ILE A 58 -7.55 -12.16 -4.61
N TYR A 59 -7.65 -12.81 -3.45
CA TYR A 59 -6.54 -13.62 -2.93
C TYR A 59 -6.15 -14.80 -3.84
N ALA A 60 -7.11 -15.41 -4.53
CA ALA A 60 -6.86 -16.51 -5.46
C ALA A 60 -6.13 -16.07 -6.75
N SER A 61 -6.28 -14.79 -7.14
CA SER A 61 -5.59 -14.21 -8.31
C SER A 61 -4.11 -13.88 -8.07
N MET A 62 -3.65 -13.97 -6.82
CA MET A 62 -2.33 -13.50 -6.38
C MET A 62 -1.37 -14.67 -6.16
N THR A 63 -0.07 -14.37 -6.14
CA THR A 63 0.92 -15.35 -5.70
C THR A 63 0.73 -15.71 -4.23
N THR A 64 1.08 -16.95 -3.85
CA THR A 64 1.00 -17.43 -2.45
C THR A 64 1.80 -16.53 -1.52
N SER A 65 2.98 -16.07 -1.95
CA SER A 65 3.84 -15.19 -1.15
C SER A 65 3.17 -13.84 -0.85
N LEU A 66 2.49 -13.23 -1.84
CA LEU A 66 1.84 -11.94 -1.66
C LEU A 66 0.57 -12.05 -0.80
N SER A 67 -0.24 -13.09 -1.03
CA SER A 67 -1.46 -13.33 -0.24
C SER A 67 -1.14 -13.61 1.23
N GLN A 68 -0.10 -14.40 1.52
CA GLN A 68 0.37 -14.63 2.90
C GLN A 68 0.90 -13.36 3.54
N TRP A 69 1.60 -12.52 2.79
CA TRP A 69 2.12 -11.25 3.31
C TRP A 69 0.99 -10.26 3.63
N LEU A 70 -0.04 -10.16 2.78
CA LEU A 70 -1.21 -9.29 3.03
C LEU A 70 -2.04 -9.77 4.23
N LYS A 71 -2.26 -11.09 4.36
CA LYS A 71 -2.98 -11.66 5.52
C LYS A 71 -2.27 -11.46 6.86
N LYS A 72 -0.97 -11.16 6.84
CA LYS A 72 -0.17 -10.84 8.04
C LYS A 72 -0.20 -9.35 8.41
N GLN A 73 -0.81 -8.50 7.58
CA GLN A 73 -0.82 -7.07 7.82
C GLN A 73 -1.75 -6.72 8.99
N ASP A 74 -1.27 -5.87 9.89
CA ASP A 74 -2.08 -5.38 10.99
C ASP A 74 -2.96 -4.21 10.54
N THR A 75 -4.18 -4.53 10.12
CA THR A 75 -5.18 -3.55 9.69
C THR A 75 -5.77 -2.71 10.84
N THR A 76 -5.54 -3.10 12.10
CA THR A 76 -6.06 -2.38 13.28
C THR A 76 -5.27 -1.12 13.61
N SER A 77 -4.04 -1.01 13.08
CA SER A 77 -3.15 0.13 13.26
C SER A 77 -3.53 1.37 12.42
N LEU A 78 -4.51 1.25 11.51
CA LEU A 78 -4.98 2.33 10.64
C LEU A 78 -6.04 3.19 11.35
N TYR A 79 -5.80 4.50 11.49
CA TYR A 79 -6.77 5.42 12.08
C TYR A 79 -7.94 5.73 11.12
N THR A 80 -7.66 5.89 9.83
CA THR A 80 -8.68 6.03 8.77
C THR A 80 -8.43 4.98 7.68
N PRO A 81 -9.02 3.79 7.82
CA PRO A 81 -8.67 2.66 6.97
C PRO A 81 -9.31 2.74 5.58
N ASP A 82 -10.44 3.45 5.45
CA ASP A 82 -11.08 3.70 4.16
C ASP A 82 -10.14 4.49 3.23
N CYS A 83 -9.84 3.89 2.10
CA CYS A 83 -9.04 4.52 1.05
C CYS A 83 -9.57 4.11 -0.32
N SER A 84 -9.45 5.03 -1.27
CA SER A 84 -9.87 4.75 -2.65
C SER A 84 -8.76 3.99 -3.39
N VAL A 85 -9.13 3.07 -4.28
CA VAL A 85 -8.19 2.35 -5.15
C VAL A 85 -7.26 3.30 -5.92
N PRO A 86 -7.73 4.46 -6.46
CA PRO A 86 -6.84 5.45 -7.07
C PRO A 86 -5.77 5.98 -6.14
N ALA A 87 -6.09 6.27 -4.88
CA ALA A 87 -5.13 6.79 -3.91
C ALA A 87 -4.07 5.74 -3.53
N ILE A 88 -4.48 4.46 -3.38
CA ILE A 88 -3.55 3.34 -3.20
C ILE A 88 -2.59 3.25 -4.39
N CYS A 89 -3.12 3.33 -5.62
CA CYS A 89 -2.33 3.25 -6.84
C CYS A 89 -1.31 4.39 -6.95
N GLN A 90 -1.70 5.62 -6.62
CA GLN A 90 -0.79 6.77 -6.64
C GLN A 90 0.36 6.61 -5.64
N LEU A 91 0.07 6.28 -4.38
CA LEU A 91 1.10 6.06 -3.36
C LEU A 91 2.03 4.91 -3.75
N LEU A 92 1.47 3.79 -4.23
CA LEU A 92 2.25 2.63 -4.64
C LEU A 92 3.21 2.92 -5.79
N ASN A 93 2.78 3.70 -6.78
CA ASN A 93 3.66 4.14 -7.87
C ASN A 93 4.82 5.04 -7.41
N GLN A 94 4.62 5.81 -6.33
CA GLN A 94 5.73 6.57 -5.74
C GLN A 94 6.67 5.63 -4.99
N VAL A 95 6.14 4.73 -4.14
CA VAL A 95 6.94 3.77 -3.37
C VAL A 95 7.84 2.92 -4.28
N VAL A 96 7.33 2.42 -5.41
CA VAL A 96 8.13 1.65 -6.39
C VAL A 96 9.36 2.43 -6.87
N LYS A 97 9.24 3.75 -7.08
CA LYS A 97 10.35 4.60 -7.56
C LYS A 97 11.43 4.85 -6.52
N CYS A 98 11.15 4.54 -5.25
CA CYS A 98 12.03 4.82 -4.12
C CYS A 98 12.78 3.58 -3.64
N LEU A 99 12.29 2.40 -4.01
CA LEU A 99 12.87 1.12 -3.66
C LEU A 99 13.98 0.77 -4.64
N GLU A 100 15.01 0.09 -4.13
CA GLU A 100 16.10 -0.41 -4.97
C GLU A 100 15.57 -1.53 -5.88
N GLU A 101 15.79 -1.39 -7.19
CA GLU A 101 15.37 -2.39 -8.18
C GLU A 101 15.94 -3.77 -7.84
N GLY A 102 15.08 -4.79 -7.85
CA GLY A 102 15.45 -6.16 -7.53
C GLY A 102 15.45 -6.51 -6.04
N SER A 103 15.27 -5.54 -5.13
CA SER A 103 15.03 -5.83 -3.71
C SER A 103 13.70 -6.58 -3.50
N ASP A 104 13.59 -7.30 -2.37
CA ASP A 104 12.35 -8.01 -2.01
C ASP A 104 11.15 -7.05 -1.90
N ASP A 105 11.38 -5.85 -1.38
CA ASP A 105 10.36 -4.82 -1.26
C ASP A 105 9.96 -4.25 -2.63
N TYR A 106 10.92 -4.06 -3.54
CA TYR A 106 10.62 -3.66 -4.92
C TYR A 106 9.76 -4.72 -5.63
N ASN A 107 10.17 -5.98 -5.58
CA ASN A 107 9.41 -7.08 -6.20
C ASN A 107 7.98 -7.18 -5.62
N ARG A 108 7.84 -6.95 -4.32
CA ARG A 108 6.54 -6.90 -3.65
C ARG A 108 5.70 -5.70 -4.11
N ALA A 109 6.30 -4.52 -4.21
CA ALA A 109 5.63 -3.31 -4.67
C ALA A 109 5.13 -3.48 -6.11
N ILE A 110 5.92 -4.07 -7.00
CA ILE A 110 5.49 -4.42 -8.36
C ILE A 110 4.29 -5.38 -8.35
N ALA A 111 4.34 -6.45 -7.55
CA ALA A 111 3.23 -7.40 -7.46
C ALA A 111 1.93 -6.73 -6.91
N LEU A 112 2.06 -5.74 -6.03
CA LEU A 112 0.92 -4.93 -5.59
C LEU A 112 0.40 -4.01 -6.70
N VAL A 113 1.25 -3.51 -7.62
CA VAL A 113 0.81 -2.65 -8.73
C VAL A 113 -0.09 -3.45 -9.67
N GLU A 114 0.30 -4.68 -9.98
CA GLU A 114 -0.50 -5.60 -10.79
C GLU A 114 -1.86 -5.86 -10.13
N LEU A 115 -1.87 -6.18 -8.84
CA LEU A 115 -3.10 -6.34 -8.06
C LEU A 115 -4.00 -5.11 -8.11
N VAL A 116 -3.48 -3.93 -7.77
CA VAL A 116 -4.28 -2.70 -7.70
C VAL A 116 -4.83 -2.34 -9.08
N SER A 117 -4.11 -2.70 -10.15
CA SER A 117 -4.59 -2.54 -11.53
C SER A 117 -5.79 -3.45 -11.83
N THR A 118 -5.83 -4.69 -11.33
CA THR A 118 -7.02 -5.56 -11.48
C THR A 118 -8.21 -5.02 -10.69
N LEU A 119 -7.96 -4.48 -9.49
CA LEU A 119 -9.00 -3.86 -8.64
C LEU A 119 -9.60 -2.59 -9.28
N LYS A 120 -8.80 -1.79 -10.00
CA LYS A 120 -9.26 -0.59 -10.70
C LYS A 120 -10.19 -0.91 -11.88
N THR A 121 -10.09 -2.11 -12.43
CA THR A 121 -10.80 -2.54 -13.64
C THR A 121 -12.08 -3.34 -13.33
N SER A 122 -12.38 -3.57 -12.05
CA SER A 122 -13.47 -4.43 -11.54
C SER A 122 -14.61 -3.66 -10.87
#